data_AF-A0A1J3D1S9-F1
#
_entry.id   AF-A0A1J3D1S9-F1
#
_cell.length_a   1.000
_cell.length_b   1.000
_cell.length_c   1.000
_cell.angle_alpha   90.00
_cell.angle_beta   90.00
_cell.angle_gamma   90.00
#
_symmetry.space_group_name_H-M   'P 1'
#
loop_
_entity.id
_entity.type
_entity.pdbx_description
1 polymer ?
#
loop_
_entity_poly.entity_id
_entity_poly.type
_entity_poly.pdbx_seq_one_letter_code
_entity_poly.pdbx_strand_id
1 'polypeptide(L)'
;SRFVALTAGPHHFCGIREDNHEVECWGNSNFSLIPKGSGFKAIASSDFIVCGIREEDLVLDCWLVNGSSTLAYDPPLELCSPGICRAGPCNEREFAFNASILNEPDLTSLCVRKELMLCSPCGSDCSRGFFLSSPCTENSDRICTP
;
A
#
# COMPACT_ATOMS: atom_id res chain seq x y z
N SER A 1 2.32 -4.20 19.90
CA SER A 1 2.01 -4.24 18.46
C SER A 1 3.28 -4.47 17.68
N ARG A 2 3.26 -5.33 16.65
CA ARG A 2 4.36 -5.46 15.68
C ARG A 2 4.00 -4.64 14.45
N PHE A 3 4.98 -3.95 13.87
CA PHE A 3 4.81 -3.07 12.72
C PHE A 3 5.62 -3.60 11.55
N VAL A 4 5.05 -3.57 10.35
CA VAL A 4 5.72 -3.96 9.09
C VAL A 4 6.40 -2.77 8.42
N ALA A 5 5.98 -1.55 8.75
CA ALA A 5 6.58 -0.31 8.29
C ALA A 5 6.48 0.77 9.37
N LEU A 6 7.45 1.67 9.41
CA LEU A 6 7.50 2.81 10.31
C LEU A 6 7.95 4.06 9.54
N THR A 7 7.41 5.20 9.94
CA THR A 7 7.77 6.53 9.43
C THR A 7 7.70 7.55 10.55
N ALA A 8 8.43 8.66 10.40
CA ALA A 8 8.52 9.72 11.39
C ALA A 8 8.46 11.09 10.75
N GLY A 9 7.69 11.99 11.38
CA GLY A 9 7.81 13.43 11.21
C GLY A 9 8.49 14.08 12.43
N PRO A 10 8.57 15.42 12.49
CA PRO A 10 9.20 16.15 13.59
C PRO A 10 8.56 15.92 14.96
N HIS A 11 7.25 15.67 14.99
CA HIS A 11 6.46 15.59 16.23
C HIS A 11 5.55 14.35 16.32
N HIS A 12 5.62 13.46 15.33
CA HIS A 12 4.79 12.27 15.26
C HIS A 12 5.52 11.10 14.62
N PHE A 13 5.07 9.90 14.94
CA PHE A 13 5.49 8.64 14.35
C PHE A 13 4.25 7.90 13.89
N CYS A 14 4.35 7.17 12.79
CA CYS A 14 3.28 6.31 12.29
C CYS A 14 3.84 4.95 11.88
N GLY A 15 3.02 3.92 12.00
CA GLY A 15 3.37 2.57 11.60
C GLY A 15 2.21 1.83 10.97
N ILE A 16 2.50 0.97 10.00
CA ILE A 16 1.53 -0.03 9.49
C ILE A 16 1.58 -1.22 10.44
N ARG A 17 0.46 -1.50 11.10
CA ARG A 17 0.31 -2.65 11.99
C ARG A 17 0.34 -3.94 11.17
N GLU A 18 1.06 -4.93 11.64
CA GLU A 18 1.19 -6.19 10.90
C GLU A 18 -0.10 -7.01 10.86
N ASP A 19 -0.94 -6.95 11.89
CA ASP A 19 -2.10 -7.83 12.05
C ASP A 19 -3.30 -7.43 11.18
N ASN A 20 -3.40 -6.16 10.80
CA ASN A 20 -4.53 -5.66 10.03
C ASN A 20 -4.17 -4.61 8.98
N HIS A 21 -2.88 -4.31 8.84
CA HIS A 21 -2.37 -3.29 7.93
C HIS A 21 -2.95 -1.89 8.13
N GLU A 22 -3.61 -1.63 9.27
CA GLU A 22 -4.08 -0.29 9.62
C GLU A 22 -2.90 0.59 10.06
N VAL A 23 -3.05 1.89 9.86
CA VAL A 23 -2.06 2.86 10.33
C VAL A 23 -2.35 3.24 11.78
N GLU A 24 -1.33 3.14 12.62
CA GLU A 24 -1.34 3.66 13.99
C GLU A 24 -0.28 4.75 14.10
N CYS A 25 -0.65 5.93 14.60
CA CYS A 25 0.28 7.02 14.84
C CYS A 25 0.29 7.43 16.32
N TRP A 26 1.44 7.91 16.78
CA TRP A 26 1.67 8.39 18.14
C TRP A 26 2.61 9.59 18.15
N GLY A 27 2.60 10.37 19.24
CA GLY A 27 3.39 11.59 19.39
C GLY A 27 2.55 12.78 19.84
N ASN A 28 3.06 13.99 19.62
CA ASN A 28 2.45 15.24 20.06
C ASN A 28 1.72 15.94 18.90
N SER A 29 0.69 15.29 18.36
CA SER A 29 -0.10 15.77 17.22
C SER A 29 -1.53 15.22 17.27
N ASN A 30 -2.44 15.75 16.45
CA ASN A 30 -3.82 15.30 16.36
C ASN A 30 -4.03 14.22 15.29
N PHE A 31 -4.27 12.99 15.74
CA PHE A 31 -4.40 11.80 14.89
C PHE A 31 -5.85 11.50 14.45
N SER A 32 -6.77 12.46 14.57
CA SER A 32 -8.21 12.23 14.29
C SER A 32 -8.52 11.94 12.82
N LEU A 33 -7.62 12.32 11.91
CA LEU A 33 -7.80 12.19 10.46
C LEU A 33 -7.15 10.93 9.86
N ILE A 34 -6.63 10.02 10.69
CA ILE A 34 -6.11 8.75 10.16
C ILE A 34 -7.26 7.95 9.56
N PRO A 35 -7.16 7.52 8.29
CA PRO A 35 -8.16 6.67 7.66
C PRO A 35 -8.37 5.38 8.46
N LYS A 36 -9.62 5.05 8.75
CA LYS A 36 -10.00 3.82 9.47
C LYS A 36 -10.62 2.82 8.51
N GLY A 37 -10.33 1.53 8.71
CA GLY A 37 -10.92 0.45 7.92
C GLY A 37 -10.25 0.19 6.58
N SER A 38 -9.20 0.94 6.22
CA SER A 38 -8.37 0.69 5.04
C SER A 38 -6.99 0.18 5.46
N GLY A 39 -6.54 -0.91 4.82
CA GLY A 39 -5.18 -1.41 4.93
C GLY A 39 -4.22 -0.64 4.04
N PHE A 40 -2.96 -0.48 4.46
CA PHE A 40 -1.92 0.23 3.71
C PHE A 40 -0.72 -0.66 3.44
N LYS A 41 -0.17 -0.59 2.22
CA LYS A 41 1.07 -1.30 1.84
C LYS A 41 2.34 -0.51 2.13
N ALA A 42 2.25 0.81 2.11
CA ALA A 42 3.35 1.70 2.42
C ALA A 42 2.84 3.00 3.05
N ILE A 43 3.67 3.62 3.88
CA ILE A 43 3.42 4.93 4.47
C ILE A 43 4.68 5.78 4.44
N ALA A 44 4.50 7.08 4.31
CA ALA A 44 5.55 8.08 4.42
C ALA A 44 5.03 9.31 5.18
N SER A 45 5.90 9.92 5.98
CA SER A 45 5.60 11.12 6.76
C SER A 45 6.45 12.29 6.30
N SER A 46 5.84 13.46 6.36
CA SER A 46 6.48 14.77 6.31
C SER A 46 6.25 15.48 7.65
N ASP A 47 6.34 16.81 7.68
CA ASP A 47 6.23 17.59 8.92
C ASP A 47 4.86 17.44 9.60
N PHE A 48 3.80 17.60 8.83
CA PHE A 48 2.41 17.55 9.31
C PHE A 48 1.51 16.68 8.44
N ILE A 49 2.06 15.99 7.44
CA ILE A 49 1.30 15.19 6.47
C ILE A 49 1.81 13.76 6.55
N VAL A 50 0.90 12.81 6.51
CA VAL A 50 1.19 11.39 6.33
C VAL A 50 0.46 10.96 5.06
N CYS A 51 1.18 10.27 4.19
CA CYS A 51 0.62 9.65 3.00
C CYS A 51 0.80 8.14 3.07
N GLY A 52 -0.13 7.40 2.49
CA GLY A 52 -0.04 5.96 2.37
C GLY A 52 -0.64 5.45 1.06
N ILE A 53 -0.17 4.28 0.65
CA ILE A 53 -0.71 3.56 -0.52
C ILE A 53 -1.70 2.52 0.00
N ARG A 54 -2.97 2.63 -0.40
CA ARG A 54 -4.01 1.68 0.00
C ARG A 54 -3.75 0.30 -0.57
N GLU A 55 -4.00 -0.74 0.22
CA GLU A 55 -3.82 -2.13 -0.20
C GLU A 55 -4.86 -2.57 -1.25
N GLU A 56 -6.04 -1.94 -1.27
CA GLU A 56 -7.17 -2.35 -2.11
C GLU A 56 -7.05 -1.95 -3.58
N ASP A 57 -6.67 -0.69 -3.86
CA ASP A 57 -6.70 -0.07 -5.18
C ASP A 57 -5.37 0.59 -5.57
N LEU A 58 -4.36 0.52 -4.69
CA LEU A 58 -3.04 1.14 -4.86
C LEU A 58 -3.07 2.66 -5.02
N VAL A 59 -4.18 3.31 -4.65
CA VAL A 59 -4.31 4.75 -4.72
C VAL A 59 -3.62 5.39 -3.52
N LEU A 60 -2.99 6.53 -3.76
CA LEU A 60 -2.35 7.35 -2.73
C LEU A 60 -3.43 8.08 -1.92
N ASP A 61 -3.37 7.96 -0.60
CA ASP A 61 -4.18 8.74 0.33
C ASP A 61 -3.25 9.56 1.23
N CYS A 62 -3.56 10.84 1.44
CA CYS A 62 -2.75 11.76 2.22
C CYS A 62 -3.62 12.53 3.23
N TRP A 63 -3.23 12.49 4.50
CA TRP A 63 -3.94 13.16 5.59
C TRP A 63 -3.01 14.03 6.44
N LEU A 64 -3.59 15.06 7.05
CA LEU A 64 -2.91 15.97 7.96
C LEU A 64 -2.97 15.43 9.40
N VAL A 65 -1.85 15.50 10.10
CA VAL A 65 -1.70 15.10 11.51
C VAL A 65 -2.03 16.24 12.48
N ASN A 66 -2.47 17.40 11.97
CA ASN A 66 -2.90 18.57 12.76
C ASN A 66 -3.97 19.41 12.03
N GLY A 67 -4.66 18.83 11.04
CA GLY A 67 -5.59 19.54 10.16
C GLY A 67 -7.05 19.50 10.61
N SER A 68 -7.83 20.49 10.18
CA SER A 68 -9.31 20.49 10.19
C SER A 68 -9.91 19.96 8.89
N SER A 69 -9.09 19.66 7.89
CA SER A 69 -9.49 19.23 6.55
C SER A 69 -8.60 18.10 6.07
N THR A 70 -9.16 17.14 5.33
CA THR A 70 -8.38 16.28 4.46
C THR A 70 -7.76 17.16 3.37
N LEU A 71 -6.47 16.96 3.06
CA LEU A 71 -5.94 17.59 1.86
C LEU A 71 -6.69 16.97 0.69
N ALA A 72 -7.42 17.77 -0.08
CA ALA A 72 -7.97 17.35 -1.37
C ALA A 72 -6.83 17.26 -2.43
N TYR A 73 -5.66 16.75 -2.01
CA TYR A 73 -4.59 16.41 -2.91
C TYR A 73 -4.80 14.96 -3.30
N ASP A 74 -5.65 14.80 -4.31
CA ASP A 74 -5.79 13.59 -5.09
C ASP A 74 -4.81 13.75 -6.28
N PRO A 75 -3.53 13.35 -6.15
CA PRO A 75 -2.63 13.38 -7.29
C PRO A 75 -3.27 12.53 -8.39
N PRO A 76 -3.31 13.02 -9.64
CA PRO A 76 -4.06 12.37 -10.72
C PRO A 76 -3.60 10.92 -10.88
N LEU A 77 -4.35 9.97 -10.31
CA LEU A 77 -4.08 8.52 -10.28
C LEU A 77 -2.60 8.18 -10.56
N GLU A 78 -1.68 8.74 -9.78
CA GLU A 78 -0.28 8.32 -9.87
C GLU A 78 -0.21 6.99 -9.15
N LEU A 79 -0.54 5.94 -9.90
CA LEU A 79 -0.38 4.56 -9.52
C LEU A 79 1.07 4.38 -9.06
N CYS A 80 1.25 4.29 -7.75
CA CYS A 80 2.53 3.94 -7.19
C CYS A 80 2.85 2.54 -7.70
N SER A 81 4.00 2.39 -8.38
CA SER A 81 4.37 1.10 -8.96
C SER A 81 4.34 0.03 -7.88
N PRO A 82 3.49 -1.01 -7.99
CA PRO A 82 3.31 -2.00 -6.92
C PRO A 82 4.54 -2.91 -6.73
N GLY A 83 5.57 -2.76 -7.57
CA GLY A 83 6.73 -3.63 -7.59
C GLY A 83 7.88 -3.05 -8.39
N ILE A 84 8.86 -3.90 -8.68
CA ILE A 84 10.04 -3.55 -9.47
C ILE A 84 9.99 -4.32 -10.79
N CYS A 85 10.21 -3.63 -11.90
CA CYS A 85 10.32 -4.26 -13.22
C CYS A 85 11.60 -5.08 -13.30
N ARG A 86 11.48 -6.38 -13.59
CA ARG A 86 12.61 -7.31 -13.74
C ARG A 86 12.54 -8.04 -15.07
N ALA A 87 13.71 -8.48 -15.53
CA ALA A 87 13.83 -9.37 -16.69
C ALA A 87 13.77 -10.82 -16.20
N GLY A 88 12.87 -11.61 -16.77
CA GLY A 88 12.63 -12.99 -16.34
C GLY A 88 11.57 -13.12 -15.24
N PRO A 89 11.40 -14.33 -14.67
CA PRO A 89 10.42 -14.58 -13.61
C PRO A 89 10.77 -13.83 -12.33
N CYS A 90 9.75 -13.55 -11.52
CA CYS A 90 9.91 -12.88 -10.23
C CYS A 90 10.62 -13.78 -9.20
N ASN A 91 11.20 -13.18 -8.16
CA ASN A 91 11.93 -13.93 -7.14
C ASN A 91 10.97 -14.72 -6.24
N GLU A 92 11.55 -15.56 -5.37
CA GLU A 92 10.80 -16.19 -4.28
C GLU A 92 10.10 -15.13 -3.42
N ARG A 93 8.80 -15.32 -3.14
CA ARG A 93 7.90 -14.37 -2.46
C ARG A 93 7.55 -13.10 -3.23
N GLU A 94 7.78 -13.06 -4.54
CA GLU A 94 7.23 -12.05 -5.44
C GLU A 94 6.28 -12.71 -6.44
N PHE A 95 5.33 -11.94 -6.98
CA PHE A 95 4.43 -12.36 -8.05
C PHE A 95 4.45 -11.35 -9.20
N ALA A 96 4.19 -11.83 -10.41
CA ALA A 96 4.01 -11.00 -11.59
C ALA A 96 2.66 -10.27 -11.50
N PHE A 97 2.71 -8.95 -11.36
CA PHE A 97 1.52 -8.12 -11.21
C PHE A 97 0.74 -7.99 -12.52
N ASN A 98 -0.56 -8.28 -12.46
CA ASN A 98 -1.45 -8.13 -13.59
C ASN A 98 -2.02 -6.70 -13.66
N ALA A 99 -1.48 -5.88 -14.55
CA ALA A 99 -1.91 -4.48 -14.74
C ALA A 99 -3.38 -4.34 -15.16
N SER A 100 -3.99 -5.38 -15.76
CA SER A 100 -5.40 -5.34 -16.16
C SER A 100 -6.37 -5.20 -15.00
N ILE A 101 -5.96 -5.51 -13.76
CA ILE A 101 -6.80 -5.32 -12.56
C ILE A 101 -7.16 -3.84 -12.32
N LEU A 102 -6.37 -2.93 -12.88
CA LEU A 102 -6.57 -1.49 -12.73
C LEU A 102 -7.69 -0.96 -13.62
N ASN A 103 -8.25 -1.78 -14.52
CA ASN A 103 -9.32 -1.41 -15.45
C ASN A 103 -9.01 -0.18 -16.33
N GLU A 104 -7.74 0.11 -16.58
CA GLU A 104 -7.30 1.17 -17.47
C GLU A 104 -7.09 0.62 -18.90
N PRO A 105 -7.82 1.12 -19.92
CA PRO A 105 -7.94 0.47 -21.23
C PRO A 105 -6.64 0.41 -22.03
N ASP A 106 -5.71 1.33 -21.79
CA ASP A 106 -4.43 1.40 -22.49
C ASP A 106 -3.27 0.80 -21.67
N LEU A 107 -3.52 0.42 -20.41
CA LEU A 107 -2.47 0.04 -19.47
C LEU A 107 -2.23 -1.47 -19.48
N THR A 108 -1.51 -1.93 -20.50
CA THR A 108 -1.13 -3.36 -20.67
C THR A 108 0.13 -3.76 -19.90
N SER A 109 1.01 -2.80 -19.59
CA SER A 109 2.19 -3.00 -18.75
C SER A 109 2.53 -1.70 -18.05
N LEU A 110 2.90 -1.82 -16.76
CA LEU A 110 3.42 -0.72 -15.94
C LEU A 110 4.93 -0.52 -16.13
N CYS A 111 5.60 -1.48 -16.79
CA CYS A 111 7.02 -1.40 -17.06
C CYS A 111 7.30 -0.63 -18.35
N VAL A 112 8.38 0.16 -18.35
CA VAL A 112 8.82 0.92 -19.53
C VAL A 112 9.10 0.03 -20.75
N ARG A 113 9.46 -1.23 -20.52
CA ARG A 113 9.69 -2.25 -21.56
C ARG A 113 8.65 -3.37 -21.41
N LYS A 114 8.05 -3.78 -22.53
CA LYS A 114 6.97 -4.78 -22.55
C LYS A 114 7.44 -6.19 -22.18
N GLU A 115 8.74 -6.45 -22.31
CA GLU A 115 9.34 -7.75 -22.00
C GLU A 115 9.65 -7.92 -20.51
N LEU A 116 9.54 -6.84 -19.72
CA LEU A 116 9.76 -6.88 -18.29
C LEU A 116 8.47 -7.24 -17.56
N MET A 117 8.61 -8.05 -16.51
CA MET A 117 7.53 -8.34 -15.59
C MET A 117 7.63 -7.41 -14.39
N LEU A 118 6.50 -6.86 -13.97
CA LEU A 118 6.43 -6.11 -12.73
C LEU A 118 6.32 -7.09 -11.56
N CYS A 119 7.39 -7.19 -10.76
CA CYS A 119 7.46 -8.10 -9.65
C CYS A 119 7.06 -7.40 -8.35
N SER A 120 5.91 -7.78 -7.82
CA SER A 120 5.36 -7.25 -6.59
C SER A 120 5.58 -8.23 -5.44
N PRO A 121 5.93 -7.78 -4.23
CA PRO A 121 6.08 -8.67 -3.09
C PRO A 121 4.72 -9.26 -2.69
N CYS A 122 4.71 -10.56 -2.40
CA CYS A 122 3.58 -11.23 -1.75
C CYS A 122 3.38 -10.63 -0.37
N GLY A 123 2.12 -10.36 0.02
CA GLY A 123 1.88 -10.02 1.42
C GLY A 123 1.95 -11.26 2.32
N SER A 124 2.26 -11.03 3.60
CA SER A 124 2.52 -12.10 4.57
C SER A 124 1.26 -12.66 5.22
N ASP A 125 0.31 -11.80 5.61
CA ASP A 125 -0.85 -12.19 6.42
C ASP A 125 -2.15 -11.52 5.96
N CYS A 126 -3.29 -12.13 6.29
CA CYS A 126 -4.60 -11.54 6.07
C CYS A 126 -4.99 -10.64 7.24
N SER A 127 -5.63 -9.51 6.93
CA SER A 127 -6.14 -8.60 7.95
C SER A 127 -7.20 -9.27 8.83
N ARG A 128 -7.29 -8.83 10.09
CA ARG A 128 -8.24 -9.37 11.06
C ARG A 128 -9.68 -9.42 10.52
N GLY A 129 -10.31 -10.58 10.65
CA GLY A 129 -11.66 -10.84 10.15
C GLY A 129 -11.69 -11.41 8.74
N PHE A 130 -10.53 -11.65 8.13
CA PHE A 130 -10.39 -12.34 6.85
C PHE A 130 -9.46 -13.55 7.00
N PHE A 131 -9.75 -14.60 6.25
CA PHE A 131 -9.01 -15.85 6.23
C PHE A 131 -8.30 -16.03 4.89
N LEU A 132 -7.15 -16.72 4.90
CA LEU A 132 -6.41 -17.02 3.69
C LEU A 132 -7.19 -18.04 2.84
N SER A 133 -7.75 -17.57 1.73
CA SER A 133 -8.55 -18.39 0.80
C SER A 133 -7.69 -18.91 -0.34
N SER A 134 -6.69 -18.13 -0.75
CA SER A 134 -5.67 -18.55 -1.72
C SER A 134 -4.30 -18.02 -1.30
N PRO A 135 -3.24 -18.85 -1.29
CA PRO A 135 -1.88 -18.37 -1.08
C PRO A 135 -1.40 -17.53 -2.25
N CYS A 136 -0.32 -16.77 -2.03
CA CYS A 136 0.39 -16.09 -3.10
C CYS A 136 0.95 -17.11 -4.10
N THR A 137 0.88 -16.77 -5.39
CA THR A 137 1.35 -17.60 -6.51
C THR A 137 2.31 -16.79 -7.38
N GLU A 138 2.86 -17.39 -8.42
CA GLU A 138 3.72 -16.65 -9.38
C GLU A 138 3.00 -15.49 -10.07
N ASN A 139 1.66 -15.50 -10.18
CA ASN A 139 0.90 -14.53 -10.98
C ASN A 139 -0.17 -13.75 -10.19
N SER A 140 -0.24 -13.94 -8.87
CA SER A 140 -1.24 -13.28 -8.02
C SER A 140 -0.76 -13.23 -6.59
N ASP A 141 -1.04 -12.12 -5.90
CA ASP A 141 -0.97 -12.05 -4.44
C ASP A 141 -1.93 -13.05 -3.81
N ARG A 142 -1.80 -13.21 -2.49
CA ARG A 142 -2.76 -13.96 -1.68
C ARG A 142 -4.16 -13.34 -1.77
N ILE A 143 -5.18 -14.19 -1.60
CA ILE A 143 -6.57 -13.76 -1.52
C ILE A 143 -7.06 -14.01 -0.09
N CYS A 144 -7.60 -12.96 0.52
CA CYS A 144 -8.19 -13.00 1.85
C CYS A 144 -9.70 -12.76 1.72
N THR A 145 -10.53 -13.67 2.23
CA THR A 145 -12.00 -13.51 2.25
C THR A 145 -12.52 -13.42 3.69
N PRO A 146 -13.65 -12.71 3.93
CA PRO A 146 -14.27 -12.64 5.26
C PRO A 146 -14.64 -14.00 5.84
#